data_AF-A0A968MRL7-F1
#
_entry.id   AF-A0A968MRL7-F1
#
_cell.length_a   1.000
_cell.length_b   1.000
_cell.length_c   1.000
_cell.angle_alpha   90.00
_cell.angle_beta   90.00
_cell.angle_gamma   90.00
#
_symmetry.space_group_name_H-M   'P 1'
#
loop_
_entity.id
_entity.type
_entity.pdbx_description
1 polymer ?
#
loop_
_entity_poly.entity_id
_entity_poly.type
_entity_poly.pdbx_seq_one_letter_code
_entity_poly.pdbx_strand_id
1 'polypeptide(L)'
;MEDVNQSYDDSAIILFEEYNNVDLIKELLHCKVYAPLRMFRRKRGRSTDIYDLKGYLVIDIQHGELGPVEEILDYNQNVLLRILKGKKEILIPAQEPLIEKIDSQTKTIYINTPEGLIDMYLE
;
A
#
# COMPACT_ATOMS: atom_id res chain seq x y z
N MET A 1 -3.90 -25.56 -4.35
CA MET A 1 -3.64 -24.12 -4.15
C MET A 1 -2.14 -23.96 -4.21
N GLU A 2 -1.63 -23.35 -5.28
CA GLU A 2 -0.19 -23.19 -5.51
C GLU A 2 0.43 -22.30 -4.42
N ASP A 3 1.60 -22.71 -3.93
CA ASP A 3 2.36 -22.02 -2.90
C ASP A 3 3.43 -21.13 -3.57
N VAL A 4 3.49 -19.86 -3.18
CA VAL A 4 4.40 -18.86 -3.75
C VAL A 4 5.30 -18.35 -2.63
N ASN A 5 6.58 -18.71 -2.69
CA ASN A 5 7.59 -18.20 -1.78
C ASN A 5 8.38 -17.08 -2.47
N GLN A 6 8.35 -15.88 -1.87
CA GLN A 6 9.14 -14.74 -2.31
C GLN A 6 10.58 -14.88 -1.78
N SER A 7 11.58 -14.84 -2.66
CA SER A 7 12.99 -14.68 -2.27
C SER A 7 13.65 -13.56 -3.08
N TYR A 8 14.23 -12.60 -2.36
CA TYR A 8 15.11 -11.48 -2.77
C TYR A 8 15.06 -10.99 -4.25
N ASP A 9 14.49 -9.79 -4.36
CA ASP A 9 14.74 -8.65 -5.27
C ASP A 9 14.42 -8.64 -6.79
N ASP A 10 14.03 -9.75 -7.44
CA ASP A 10 13.32 -9.66 -8.75
C ASP A 10 12.75 -11.00 -9.25
N SER A 11 12.61 -11.99 -8.34
CA SER A 11 12.23 -13.35 -8.71
C SER A 11 11.16 -13.92 -7.79
N ALA A 12 10.30 -14.78 -8.36
CA ALA A 12 9.29 -15.53 -7.63
C ALA A 12 9.44 -17.02 -7.92
N ILE A 13 9.36 -17.84 -6.88
CA ILE A 13 9.35 -19.30 -7.00
C ILE A 13 7.90 -19.78 -6.90
N ILE A 14 7.44 -20.46 -7.93
CA ILE A 14 6.07 -21.00 -8.04
C ILE A 14 6.16 -22.53 -8.05
N LEU A 15 5.43 -23.18 -7.15
CA LEU A 15 5.29 -24.64 -7.13
C LEU A 15 3.98 -25.05 -7.81
N PHE A 16 4.07 -25.69 -8.97
CA PHE A 16 2.91 -26.25 -9.68
C PHE A 16 2.61 -27.66 -9.15
N GLU A 17 1.36 -27.91 -8.73
CA GLU A 17 0.97 -29.19 -8.11
C GLU A 17 1.17 -30.40 -9.04
N GLU A 18 1.05 -30.21 -10.35
CA GLU A 18 1.16 -31.27 -11.36
C GLU A 18 2.61 -31.57 -11.79
N TYR A 19 3.58 -30.73 -11.40
CA TYR A 19 4.97 -30.84 -11.82
C TYR A 19 5.88 -31.21 -10.65
N ASN A 20 6.10 -32.51 -10.46
CA ASN A 20 6.89 -33.07 -9.37
C ASN A 20 8.27 -33.61 -9.79
N ASN A 21 8.66 -33.40 -11.05
CA ASN A 21 9.95 -33.82 -11.59
C ASN A 21 10.55 -32.73 -12.49
N VAL A 22 11.86 -32.53 -12.38
CA VAL A 22 12.68 -31.60 -13.18
C VAL A 22 12.48 -31.80 -14.68
N ASP A 23 12.32 -33.05 -15.15
CA ASP A 23 12.15 -33.32 -16.57
C ASP A 23 10.84 -32.78 -17.14
N LEU A 24 9.76 -32.75 -16.36
CA LEU A 24 8.46 -32.19 -16.77
C LEU A 24 8.49 -30.66 -16.82
N ILE A 25 9.31 -30.02 -15.98
CA ILE A 25 9.41 -28.56 -15.89
C ILE A 25 10.15 -27.95 -17.08
N LYS A 26 11.01 -28.74 -17.77
CA LYS A 26 11.76 -28.27 -18.96
C LYS A 26 10.84 -27.75 -20.06
N GLU A 27 9.65 -28.33 -20.20
CA GLU A 27 8.65 -27.92 -21.20
C GLU A 27 8.03 -26.55 -20.89
N LEU A 28 8.09 -26.11 -19.63
CA LEU A 28 7.57 -24.81 -19.18
C LEU A 28 8.61 -23.67 -19.33
N LEU A 29 9.86 -23.99 -19.66
CA LEU A 29 10.90 -22.98 -19.86
C LEU A 29 10.53 -22.07 -21.05
N HIS A 30 10.67 -20.76 -20.85
CA HIS A 30 10.31 -19.71 -21.82
C HIS A 30 8.81 -19.57 -22.12
N CYS A 31 7.93 -20.31 -21.42
CA CYS A 31 6.50 -20.07 -21.51
C CYS A 31 6.10 -18.78 -20.79
N LYS A 32 5.09 -18.09 -21.33
CA LYS A 32 4.44 -16.97 -20.64
C LYS A 32 3.48 -17.52 -19.59
N VAL A 33 3.56 -16.99 -18.38
CA VAL A 33 2.63 -17.32 -17.29
C VAL A 33 1.44 -16.36 -17.35
N TYR A 34 0.23 -16.89 -17.26
CA TYR A 34 -1.00 -16.10 -17.22
C TYR A 34 -1.80 -16.46 -15.97
N ALA A 35 -2.17 -15.44 -15.20
CA ALA A 35 -3.08 -15.60 -14.08
C ALA A 35 -4.41 -14.89 -14.40
N PRO A 36 -5.57 -15.54 -14.22
CA PRO A 36 -6.86 -14.88 -14.37
C PRO A 36 -6.94 -13.66 -13.45
N LEU A 37 -7.36 -12.50 -13.99
CA LEU A 37 -7.53 -11.26 -13.19
C LEU A 37 -8.46 -11.45 -11.98
N ARG A 38 -9.39 -12.41 -12.06
CA ARG A 38 -10.27 -12.81 -10.95
C ARG A 38 -9.55 -13.46 -9.75
N MET A 39 -8.36 -14.07 -9.94
CA MET A 39 -7.57 -14.65 -8.85
C MET A 39 -6.95 -13.56 -7.99
N PHE A 40 -6.62 -12.42 -8.60
CA PHE A 40 -6.45 -11.16 -7.90
C PHE A 40 -7.81 -10.65 -7.45
N ARG A 41 -8.45 -11.38 -6.53
CA ARG A 41 -9.45 -10.78 -5.64
C ARG A 41 -8.68 -9.77 -4.80
N ARG A 42 -8.43 -8.56 -5.33
CA ARG A 42 -8.30 -7.37 -4.48
C ARG A 42 -9.43 -7.53 -3.47
N LYS A 43 -9.11 -7.59 -2.18
CA LYS A 43 -10.12 -7.73 -1.13
C LYS A 43 -11.09 -6.54 -1.28
N ARG A 44 -12.14 -6.71 -2.09
CA ARG A 44 -13.26 -5.78 -2.18
C ARG A 44 -14.00 -5.97 -0.86
N GLY A 45 -13.53 -5.24 0.14
CA GLY A 45 -13.94 -5.39 1.52
C GLY A 45 -12.76 -5.12 2.44
N ARG A 46 -12.68 -3.87 2.91
CA ARG A 46 -11.91 -3.34 4.05
C ARG A 46 -10.50 -2.78 3.87
N SER A 47 -9.84 -2.86 2.73
CA SER A 47 -8.58 -2.13 2.53
C SER A 47 -8.63 -1.38 1.21
N THR A 48 -8.84 -0.07 1.25
CA THR A 48 -8.47 0.81 0.13
C THR A 48 -6.99 0.55 -0.11
N ASP A 49 -6.58 0.20 -1.33
CA ASP A 49 -5.15 0.11 -1.62
C ASP A 49 -4.53 1.46 -1.28
N ILE A 50 -3.42 1.47 -0.55
CA ILE A 50 -2.79 2.71 -0.08
C ILE A 50 -2.54 3.65 -1.27
N TYR A 51 -2.19 3.08 -2.43
CA TYR A 51 -2.03 3.77 -3.72
C TYR A 51 -3.28 4.49 -4.25
N ASP A 52 -4.48 4.06 -3.85
CA ASP A 52 -5.75 4.69 -4.25
C ASP A 52 -6.11 5.89 -3.35
N LEU A 53 -5.32 6.19 -2.31
CA LEU A 53 -5.57 7.27 -1.35
C LEU A 53 -5.14 8.66 -1.84
N LYS A 54 -4.50 8.76 -3.01
CA LYS A 54 -4.10 10.05 -3.59
C LYS A 54 -5.33 10.96 -3.75
N GLY A 55 -5.21 12.20 -3.27
CA GLY A 55 -6.28 13.19 -3.27
C GLY A 55 -7.32 13.05 -2.15
N TYR A 56 -7.18 12.09 -1.24
CA TYR A 56 -8.02 12.04 -0.04
C TYR A 56 -7.63 13.17 0.92
N LEU A 57 -8.63 13.77 1.58
CA LEU A 57 -8.42 14.77 2.62
C LEU A 57 -7.94 14.10 3.91
N VAL A 58 -6.84 14.58 4.47
CA VAL A 58 -6.31 14.08 5.74
C VAL A 58 -6.72 14.99 6.89
N ILE A 59 -7.34 14.39 7.91
CA ILE A 59 -7.77 15.06 9.14
C ILE A 59 -7.11 14.35 10.32
N ASP A 60 -6.29 15.09 11.06
CA ASP A 60 -5.71 14.64 12.32
C ASP A 60 -6.64 14.99 13.50
N ILE A 61 -6.73 14.09 14.48
CA ILE A 61 -7.60 14.28 15.64
C ILE A 61 -7.18 15.51 16.47
N GLN A 62 -5.89 15.82 16.54
CA GLN A 62 -5.36 16.92 17.35
C GLN A 62 -5.29 18.23 16.53
N HIS A 63 -4.88 18.16 15.27
CA HIS A 63 -4.58 19.33 14.44
C HIS A 63 -5.68 19.69 13.44
N GLY A 64 -6.72 18.86 13.35
CA GLY A 64 -7.80 19.03 12.39
C GLY A 64 -7.33 18.80 10.95
N GLU A 65 -7.84 19.60 10.02
CA GLU A 65 -7.56 19.44 8.60
C GLU A 65 -6.08 19.75 8.27
N LEU A 66 -5.40 18.74 7.70
CA LEU A 66 -4.02 18.87 7.23
C LEU A 66 -3.95 19.22 5.74
N GLY A 67 -4.87 18.65 4.95
CA GLY A 67 -4.96 18.86 3.51
C GLY A 67 -5.04 17.54 2.73
N PRO A 68 -5.13 17.60 1.39
CA PRO A 68 -5.19 16.40 0.56
C PRO A 68 -3.84 15.67 0.49
N VAL A 69 -3.89 14.35 0.29
CA VAL A 69 -2.70 13.56 -0.08
C VAL A 69 -2.26 13.97 -1.48
N GLU A 70 -1.13 14.67 -1.56
CA GLU A 70 -0.52 15.13 -2.80
C GLU A 70 0.20 13.99 -3.52
N GLU A 71 0.96 13.20 -2.77
CA GLU A 71 1.75 12.09 -3.30
C GLU A 71 1.88 10.96 -2.28
N ILE A 72 2.10 9.76 -2.79
CA ILE A 72 2.39 8.56 -2.01
C ILE A 72 3.83 8.19 -2.33
N LEU A 73 4.70 8.24 -1.32
CA LEU A 73 6.11 7.91 -1.45
C LEU A 73 6.32 6.49 -0.93
N ASP A 74 6.86 5.59 -1.75
CA ASP A 74 7.18 4.21 -1.34
C ASP A 74 8.69 4.07 -1.17
N TYR A 75 9.12 3.90 0.09
CA TYR A 75 10.51 3.66 0.45
C TYR A 75 10.65 2.27 1.06
N ASN A 76 10.92 1.27 0.23
CA ASN A 76 11.31 -0.10 0.64
C ASN A 76 10.56 -0.59 1.89
N GLN A 77 9.24 -0.79 1.77
CA GLN A 77 8.32 -1.24 2.83
C GLN A 77 7.83 -0.15 3.81
N ASN A 78 8.22 1.10 3.63
CA ASN A 78 7.65 2.24 4.34
C ASN A 78 6.97 3.20 3.36
N VAL A 79 5.63 3.18 3.36
CA VAL A 79 4.83 4.08 2.53
C VAL A 79 4.48 5.33 3.31
N LEU A 80 4.76 6.50 2.73
CA LEU A 80 4.47 7.80 3.31
C LEU A 80 3.44 8.56 2.48
N LEU A 81 2.46 9.16 3.15
CA LEU A 81 1.54 10.13 2.58
C LEU A 81 2.19 11.51 2.65
N ARG A 82 2.37 12.16 1.50
CA ARG A 82 2.80 13.56 1.42
C ARG A 82 1.58 14.47 1.37
N ILE A 83 1.51 15.41 2.30
CA ILE A 83 0.47 16.44 2.37
C ILE A 83 1.15 17.81 2.30
N LEU A 84 0.62 18.71 1.48
CA LEU A 84 1.10 20.09 1.40
C LEU A 84 0.17 21.03 2.18
N LYS A 85 0.71 21.66 3.22
CA LYS A 85 0.01 22.70 4.00
C LYS A 85 0.71 24.04 3.80
N GLY A 86 0.27 24.80 2.81
CA GLY A 86 0.94 26.04 2.39
C GLY A 86 2.29 25.76 1.73
N LYS A 87 3.39 26.21 2.35
CA LYS A 87 4.76 25.93 1.89
C LYS A 87 5.42 24.74 2.60
N LYS A 88 4.71 24.12 3.55
CA LYS A 88 5.24 23.05 4.40
C LYS A 88 4.78 21.70 3.86
N GLU A 89 5.69 20.74 3.92
CA GLU A 89 5.47 19.36 3.51
C GLU A 89 5.35 18.50 4.77
N ILE A 90 4.24 17.79 4.90
CA ILE A 90 3.98 16.89 6.02
C ILE A 90 4.05 15.46 5.48
N LEU A 91 4.88 14.62 6.09
CA LEU A 91 5.03 13.21 5.73
C LEU A 91 4.46 12.32 6.84
N ILE A 92 3.45 11.54 6.50
CA ILE A 92 2.73 10.69 7.45
C ILE A 92 2.86 9.23 7.03
N PRO A 93 3.41 8.34 7.86
CA PRO A 93 3.45 6.92 7.56
C PRO A 93 2.05 6.33 7.37
N ALA A 94 1.82 5.63 6.27
CA ALA A 94 0.54 4.98 5.93
C ALA A 94 0.38 3.62 6.65
N GLN A 95 0.60 3.62 7.97
CA GLN A 95 0.55 2.41 8.81
C GLN A 95 -0.71 2.36 9.67
N GLU A 96 -1.23 1.15 9.91
CA GLU A 96 -2.48 0.92 10.66
C GLU A 96 -2.55 1.66 12.02
N PRO A 97 -1.48 1.73 12.84
CA PRO A 97 -1.54 2.43 14.14
C PRO A 97 -1.84 3.93 14.05
N LEU A 98 -1.56 4.57 12.90
CA LEU A 98 -1.81 6.00 12.70
C LEU A 98 -3.16 6.26 12.01
N ILE A 99 -3.72 5.25 11.33
CA ILE A 99 -4.96 5.38 10.55
C ILE A 99 -6.14 4.89 11.39
N GLU A 100 -6.93 5.82 11.91
CA GLU A 100 -8.13 5.51 12.68
C GLU A 100 -9.28 5.08 11.77
N LYS A 101 -9.46 5.78 10.64
CA LYS A 101 -10.56 5.52 9.71
C LYS A 101 -10.25 6.04 8.31
N ILE A 102 -10.60 5.27 7.29
CA ILE A 102 -10.66 5.74 5.89
C ILE A 102 -12.12 5.75 5.45
N ASP A 103 -12.64 6.93 5.14
CA ASP A 103 -13.97 7.12 4.58
C ASP A 103 -13.89 7.29 3.06
N SER A 104 -14.25 6.23 2.34
CA SER A 104 -14.20 6.24 0.88
C SER A 104 -15.36 6.99 0.24
N GLN A 105 -16.44 7.27 0.97
CA GLN A 105 -17.57 8.06 0.43
C GLN A 105 -17.22 9.54 0.38
N THR A 106 -16.59 10.04 1.44
CA THR A 106 -16.17 11.45 1.55
C THR A 106 -14.74 11.69 1.08
N LYS A 107 -14.01 10.63 0.72
CA LYS A 107 -12.56 10.67 0.42
C LYS A 107 -11.76 11.32 1.55
N THR A 108 -11.94 10.83 2.77
CA THR A 108 -11.31 11.38 3.97
C THR A 108 -10.54 10.30 4.72
N ILE A 109 -9.34 10.63 5.18
CA ILE A 109 -8.51 9.79 6.06
C ILE A 109 -8.45 10.49 7.41
N TYR A 110 -8.92 9.80 8.44
CA TYR A 110 -8.80 10.22 9.82
C TYR A 110 -7.58 9.54 10.43
N ILE A 111 -6.68 10.34 10.98
CA ILE A 111 -5.44 9.87 11.58
C ILE A 111 -5.31 10.32 13.03
N ASN A 112 -4.55 9.55 13.79
CA ASN A 112 -4.18 9.85 15.16
C ASN A 112 -2.67 9.80 15.27
N THR A 113 -2.04 10.97 15.12
CA THR A 113 -0.60 11.08 15.21
C THR A 113 -0.14 11.28 16.67
N PRO A 114 1.04 10.77 17.04
CA PRO A 114 1.64 11.11 18.32
C PRO A 114 1.81 12.63 18.47
N GLU A 115 1.66 13.10 19.71
CA GLU A 115 1.85 14.50 20.04
C GLU A 115 3.23 14.99 19.57
N GLY A 116 3.27 16.17 18.95
CA GLY A 116 4.49 16.76 18.42
C GLY A 116 4.89 16.31 17.01
N LEU A 117 4.35 15.21 16.47
CA LEU A 117 4.74 14.74 15.12
C LEU A 117 4.41 15.79 14.04
N ILE A 118 3.18 16.30 14.06
CA ILE A 118 2.72 17.31 13.09
C ILE A 118 3.33 18.68 13.38
N ASP A 119 3.49 19.03 14.66
CA ASP A 119 4.10 20.30 15.06
C ASP A 119 5.51 20.47 14.49
N MET A 120 6.31 19.40 14.45
CA MET A 120 7.65 19.42 13.82
C MET A 120 7.65 19.84 12.35
N TYR A 121 6.53 19.64 11.63
CA TYR A 121 6.36 20.11 10.25
C TYR A 121 5.71 21.48 10.16
N LEU A 122 5.07 21.97 11.24
CA LEU A 122 4.30 23.21 11.26
C LEU A 122 4.99 24.38 11.98
N GLU A 123 6.19 24.18 12.54
CA GLU A 123 7.12 25.24 12.97
C GLU A 123 7.66 26.10 11.82
#